data_AF-A0A9Q6Z9V8-F1
#
_entry.id   AF-A0A9Q6Z9V8-F1
#
_cell.length_a   1.000
_cell.length_b   1.000
_cell.length_c   1.000
_cell.angle_alpha   90.00
_cell.angle_beta   90.00
_cell.angle_gamma   90.00
#
_symmetry.space_group_name_H-M   'P 1'
#
loop_
_entity.id
_entity.type
_entity.pdbx_description
1 polymer ?
#
loop_
_entity_poly.entity_id
_entity_poly.type
_entity_poly.pdbx_seq_one_letter_code
_entity_poly.pdbx_strand_id
1 'polypeptide(L)'
;MKKMFSFLLVFVLLLGMSSCKEQEATKGYEIENLIGKWELASAKIYDREAKFLSDTSPKNEMGCEPLTWIFTADQIEIHTYTGKDEEGHCMEEVIRLSYTLQNSTIHTIDDTGVKEEMLITHLTEDEFAFMTSLPNPIDDKANAIKYTEITCKRVK
;
A
#
# COMPACT_ATOMS: atom_id res chain seq x y z
N MET A 1 -54.85 -26.23 23.55
CA MET A 1 -53.54 -26.38 22.87
C MET A 1 -53.17 -25.07 22.20
N LYS A 2 -52.50 -24.16 22.92
CA LYS A 2 -51.94 -22.90 22.40
C LYS A 2 -50.88 -22.49 23.42
N LYS A 3 -49.61 -22.78 23.15
CA LYS A 3 -48.40 -22.28 23.85
C LYS A 3 -47.19 -23.11 23.38
N MET A 4 -46.79 -22.99 22.12
CA MET A 4 -45.51 -23.57 21.67
C MET A 4 -44.88 -22.85 20.47
N PHE A 5 -45.37 -21.67 20.09
CA PHE A 5 -44.87 -20.96 18.90
C PHE A 5 -44.02 -19.72 19.20
N SER A 6 -43.74 -19.42 20.48
CA SER A 6 -43.06 -18.18 20.86
C SER A 6 -41.54 -18.30 21.04
N PHE A 7 -40.98 -19.51 20.97
CA PHE A 7 -39.53 -19.71 21.20
C PHE A 7 -38.69 -19.76 19.91
N LEU A 8 -39.31 -19.91 18.74
CA LEU A 8 -38.56 -20.02 17.48
C LEU A 8 -38.23 -18.66 16.84
N LEU A 9 -38.92 -17.59 17.22
CA LEU A 9 -38.76 -16.27 16.59
C LEU A 9 -37.58 -15.45 17.15
N VAL A 10 -37.09 -15.79 18.34
CA VAL A 10 -36.02 -15.01 19.00
C VAL A 10 -34.63 -15.45 18.54
N PHE A 11 -34.48 -16.68 18.04
CA PHE A 11 -33.16 -17.18 17.61
C PHE A 11 -32.71 -16.67 16.24
N VAL A 12 -33.62 -16.13 15.42
CA VAL A 12 -33.31 -15.65 14.06
C VAL A 12 -32.79 -14.20 14.05
N LEU A 13 -33.03 -13.43 15.12
CA LEU A 13 -32.62 -12.01 15.21
C LEU A 13 -31.18 -11.79 15.69
N LEU A 14 -30.45 -12.83 16.09
CA LEU A 14 -29.03 -12.74 16.48
C LEU A 14 -28.05 -13.05 15.35
N LEU A 15 -28.54 -13.44 14.15
CA LEU A 15 -27.71 -13.59 12.95
C LEU A 15 -27.68 -12.29 12.12
N GLY A 16 -27.74 -11.16 12.80
CA GLY A 16 -27.53 -9.83 12.23
C GLY A 16 -26.07 -9.66 11.83
N MET A 17 -25.78 -10.01 10.57
CA MET A 17 -24.80 -9.37 9.69
C MET A 17 -23.51 -8.87 10.38
N SER A 18 -22.61 -9.77 10.75
CA SER A 18 -21.18 -9.43 10.83
C SER A 18 -20.58 -9.41 9.42
N SER A 19 -21.10 -8.55 8.55
CA SER A 19 -20.38 -8.09 7.36
C SER A 19 -19.63 -6.81 7.73
N CYS A 20 -18.79 -6.89 8.77
CA CYS A 20 -17.83 -5.84 9.08
C CYS A 20 -16.59 -6.07 8.21
N LYS A 21 -16.64 -5.52 6.99
CA LYS A 21 -15.43 -5.13 6.24
C LYS A 21 -14.90 -3.76 6.72
N GLU A 22 -15.17 -3.41 7.97
CA GLU A 22 -14.83 -2.11 8.59
C GLU A 22 -13.82 -2.26 9.73
N GLN A 23 -13.27 -3.47 9.94
CA GLN A 23 -12.33 -3.74 11.01
C GLN A 23 -10.91 -3.89 10.47
N GLU A 24 -10.34 -2.81 9.92
CA GLU A 24 -8.89 -2.77 9.62
C GLU A 24 -8.26 -1.37 9.68
N ALA A 25 -8.98 -0.33 10.11
CA ALA A 25 -8.48 1.05 10.22
C ALA A 25 -8.27 1.53 11.68
N THR A 26 -7.92 0.64 12.61
CA THR A 26 -7.71 0.99 14.04
C THR A 26 -6.35 0.60 14.60
N LYS A 27 -5.44 0.06 13.79
CA LYS A 27 -4.07 -0.17 14.23
C LYS A 27 -3.26 1.11 14.03
N GLY A 28 -2.95 1.81 15.12
CA GLY A 28 -1.96 2.88 15.11
C GLY A 28 -0.57 2.29 14.93
N TYR A 29 0.22 2.87 14.04
CA TYR A 29 1.63 2.51 13.86
C TYR A 29 2.51 3.63 14.40
N GLU A 30 3.71 3.25 14.82
CA GLU A 30 4.76 4.18 15.22
C GLU A 30 5.83 4.26 14.12
N ILE A 31 6.55 5.39 14.01
CA ILE A 31 7.58 5.61 12.98
C ILE A 31 8.64 4.52 13.05
N GLU A 32 8.98 4.10 14.27
CA GLU A 32 9.93 3.06 14.60
C GLU A 32 9.59 1.71 13.95
N ASN A 33 8.31 1.44 13.66
CA ASN A 33 7.89 0.22 12.97
C ASN A 33 8.25 0.25 11.47
N LEU A 34 8.36 1.45 10.88
CA LEU A 34 8.66 1.64 9.46
C LEU A 34 10.17 1.68 9.20
N ILE A 35 10.98 2.18 10.15
CA ILE A 35 12.42 2.38 9.96
C ILE A 35 13.09 1.12 9.41
N GLY A 36 13.84 1.27 8.33
CA GLY A 36 14.55 0.19 7.65
C GLY A 36 14.47 0.27 6.13
N LYS A 37 15.13 -0.69 5.47
CA LYS A 37 15.13 -0.86 4.01
C LYS A 37 14.07 -1.89 3.62
N TRP A 38 13.20 -1.52 2.68
CA TRP A 38 12.10 -2.33 2.16
C TRP A 38 12.19 -2.46 0.65
N GLU A 39 12.28 -3.68 0.14
CA GLU A 39 12.33 -3.97 -1.29
C GLU A 39 10.94 -4.31 -1.82
N LEU A 40 10.62 -3.84 -3.03
CA LEU A 40 9.39 -4.20 -3.73
C LEU A 40 9.32 -5.73 -3.89
N ALA A 41 8.22 -6.33 -3.43
CA ALA A 41 7.94 -7.75 -3.62
C ALA A 41 6.81 -7.98 -4.64
N SER A 42 5.76 -7.16 -4.60
CA SER A 42 4.67 -7.21 -5.58
C SER A 42 3.86 -5.91 -5.56
N ALA A 43 3.06 -5.71 -6.61
CA ALA A 43 2.08 -4.65 -6.67
C ALA A 43 0.77 -5.18 -7.25
N LYS A 44 -0.36 -4.79 -6.65
CA LYS A 44 -1.71 -5.08 -7.16
C LYS A 44 -2.38 -3.78 -7.56
N ILE A 45 -3.07 -3.80 -8.69
CA ILE A 45 -3.72 -2.65 -9.29
C ILE A 45 -5.23 -2.82 -9.16
N TYR A 46 -5.89 -1.75 -8.71
CA TYR A 46 -7.33 -1.71 -8.48
C TYR A 46 -7.99 -0.56 -9.23
N ASP A 47 -9.26 -0.77 -9.56
CA ASP A 47 -10.07 0.29 -10.14
C ASP A 47 -10.63 1.27 -9.09
N ARG A 48 -11.42 2.25 -9.57
CA ARG A 48 -12.06 3.26 -8.71
C ARG A 48 -13.01 2.68 -7.66
N GLU A 49 -13.57 1.51 -7.92
CA GLU A 49 -14.50 0.77 -7.03
C GLU A 49 -13.74 -0.23 -6.13
N ALA A 50 -12.41 -0.14 -6.09
CA ALA A 50 -11.51 -1.07 -5.40
C ALA A 50 -11.63 -2.52 -5.90
N LYS A 51 -12.04 -2.72 -7.16
CA LYS A 51 -12.03 -4.02 -7.80
C LYS A 51 -10.63 -4.32 -8.33
N PHE A 52 -10.14 -5.53 -8.04
CA PHE A 52 -8.86 -6.01 -8.55
C PHE A 52 -8.85 -6.05 -10.09
N LEU A 53 -7.78 -5.53 -10.69
CA LEU A 53 -7.57 -5.53 -12.14
C LEU A 53 -6.43 -6.46 -12.54
N SER A 54 -5.27 -6.30 -11.91
CA SER A 54 -4.07 -7.08 -12.22
C SER A 54 -3.07 -7.04 -11.06
N ASP A 55 -2.13 -7.96 -11.06
CA ASP A 55 -0.97 -7.96 -10.20
C ASP A 55 0.32 -8.04 -11.02
N THR A 56 1.41 -7.59 -10.43
CA THR A 56 2.74 -7.68 -10.99
C THR A 56 3.75 -7.95 -9.89
N SER A 57 4.81 -8.66 -10.24
CA SER A 57 5.99 -8.82 -9.40
C SER A 57 7.17 -8.20 -10.15
N PRO A 58 8.09 -7.53 -9.44
CA PRO A 58 9.25 -6.94 -10.09
C PRO A 58 10.03 -8.03 -10.82
N LYS A 59 10.23 -7.82 -12.12
CA LYS A 59 11.12 -8.64 -12.93
C LYS A 59 12.45 -7.91 -13.04
N ASN A 60 13.55 -8.60 -12.74
CA ASN A 60 14.87 -8.03 -12.91
C ASN A 60 15.34 -8.12 -14.38
N GLU A 61 14.55 -7.59 -15.31
CA GLU A 61 14.84 -7.70 -16.76
C GLU A 61 16.13 -6.96 -17.14
N MET A 62 16.47 -5.91 -16.39
CA MET A 62 17.68 -5.11 -16.61
C MET A 62 18.91 -5.63 -15.86
N GLY A 63 18.75 -6.54 -14.89
CA GLY A 63 19.84 -6.99 -14.01
C GLY A 63 20.30 -5.93 -13.01
N CYS A 64 19.40 -5.04 -12.57
CA CYS A 64 19.62 -4.02 -11.54
C CYS A 64 18.96 -4.41 -10.20
N GLU A 65 19.20 -3.66 -9.14
CA GLU A 65 18.52 -3.89 -7.86
C GLU A 65 17.01 -3.55 -7.95
N PRO A 66 16.17 -4.11 -7.05
CA PRO A 66 14.75 -3.81 -7.02
C PRO A 66 14.47 -2.37 -6.52
N LEU A 67 13.29 -1.84 -6.88
CA LEU A 67 12.74 -0.63 -6.28
C LEU A 67 12.70 -0.77 -4.76
N THR A 68 13.26 0.20 -4.05
CA THR A 68 13.44 0.15 -2.60
C THR A 68 12.98 1.43 -1.93
N TRP A 69 12.32 1.29 -0.77
CA TRP A 69 12.06 2.38 0.17
C TRP A 69 12.95 2.24 1.40
N ILE A 70 13.65 3.31 1.76
CA ILE A 70 14.45 3.40 2.98
C ILE A 70 13.78 4.41 3.90
N PHE A 71 13.20 3.93 5.00
CA PHE A 71 12.59 4.78 6.01
C PHE A 71 13.61 5.06 7.12
N THR A 72 13.73 6.33 7.46
CA THR A 72 14.45 6.82 8.63
C THR A 72 13.46 7.50 9.57
N ALA A 73 13.93 8.17 10.63
CA ALA A 73 13.04 8.82 11.59
C ALA A 73 12.29 10.04 10.99
N ASP A 74 12.85 10.67 9.95
CA ASP A 74 12.38 11.95 9.42
C ASP A 74 12.15 11.95 7.90
N GLN A 75 12.78 11.03 7.16
CA GLN A 75 12.68 10.96 5.71
C GLN A 75 12.47 9.55 5.16
N ILE A 76 11.94 9.50 3.95
CA ILE A 76 11.87 8.33 3.07
C ILE A 76 12.82 8.57 1.91
N GLU A 77 13.71 7.63 1.62
CA GLU A 77 14.45 7.59 0.36
C GLU A 77 13.85 6.50 -0.53
N ILE A 78 13.51 6.84 -1.77
CA ILE A 78 12.97 5.93 -2.78
C ILE A 78 14.03 5.75 -3.85
N HIS A 79 14.56 4.54 -3.96
CA HIS A 79 15.61 4.17 -4.92
C HIS A 79 14.99 3.42 -6.09
N THR A 80 15.07 4.00 -7.28
CA THR A 80 14.58 3.39 -8.52
C THR A 80 15.68 3.35 -9.57
N TYR A 81 15.61 2.39 -10.50
CA TYR A 81 16.57 2.28 -11.60
C TYR A 81 15.88 2.59 -12.92
N THR A 82 16.41 3.57 -13.65
CA THR A 82 15.82 4.07 -14.89
C THR A 82 16.43 3.41 -16.14
N GLY A 83 17.55 2.70 -15.99
CA GLY A 83 18.20 1.99 -17.08
C GLY A 83 19.64 1.63 -16.78
N LYS A 84 20.42 1.44 -17.86
CA LYS A 84 21.87 1.27 -17.81
C LYS A 84 22.56 2.33 -18.67
N ASP A 85 23.73 2.78 -18.25
CA ASP A 85 24.59 3.66 -19.05
C ASP A 85 25.26 2.89 -20.22
N GLU A 86 26.04 3.60 -21.04
CA GLU A 86 26.76 3.02 -22.17
C GLU A 86 27.79 1.94 -21.76
N GLU A 87 28.23 1.96 -20.50
CA GLU A 87 29.18 1.01 -19.91
C GLU A 87 28.48 -0.18 -19.24
N GLY A 88 27.14 -0.17 -19.17
CA GLY A 88 26.31 -1.21 -18.59
C GLY A 88 26.06 -1.08 -17.09
N HIS A 89 26.43 0.04 -16.46
CA HIS A 89 26.14 0.32 -15.06
C HIS A 89 24.70 0.76 -14.87
N CYS A 90 24.06 0.29 -13.80
CA CYS A 90 22.69 0.68 -13.47
C CYS A 90 22.62 2.16 -13.10
N MET A 91 21.75 2.91 -13.77
CA MET A 91 21.48 4.31 -13.48
C MET A 91 20.41 4.38 -12.40
N GLU A 92 20.82 4.83 -11.21
CA GLU A 92 19.96 4.99 -10.05
C GLU A 92 19.41 6.41 -9.96
N GLU A 93 18.13 6.52 -9.67
CA GLU A 93 17.46 7.74 -9.28
C GLU A 93 16.99 7.60 -7.83
N VAL A 94 17.32 8.60 -7.00
CA VAL A 94 16.98 8.63 -5.58
C VAL A 94 16.10 9.83 -5.30
N ILE A 95 14.86 9.56 -4.89
CA ILE A 95 13.90 10.58 -4.45
C ILE A 95 13.92 10.61 -2.92
N ARG A 96 14.03 11.81 -2.33
CA ARG A 96 13.98 11.99 -0.87
C ARG A 96 12.76 12.80 -0.49
N LEU A 97 11.97 12.28 0.44
CA LEU A 97 10.72 12.90 0.88
C LEU A 97 10.72 12.99 2.41
N SER A 98 10.44 14.18 2.93
CA SER A 98 10.03 14.30 4.33
C SER A 98 8.65 13.67 4.50
N TYR A 99 8.40 13.05 5.64
CA TYR A 99 7.10 12.45 5.91
C TYR A 99 6.61 12.64 7.34
N THR A 100 5.30 12.47 7.53
CA THR A 100 4.69 12.32 8.85
C THR A 100 3.80 11.09 8.85
N LEU A 101 3.69 10.42 10.00
CA LEU A 101 2.81 9.29 10.21
C LEU A 101 1.64 9.71 11.08
N GLN A 102 0.42 9.54 10.58
CA GLN A 102 -0.81 9.79 11.31
C GLN A 102 -1.66 8.52 11.28
N ASN A 103 -1.75 7.83 12.42
CA ASN A 103 -2.40 6.52 12.54
C ASN A 103 -1.80 5.47 11.60
N SER A 104 -2.50 5.17 10.50
CA SER A 104 -2.09 4.22 9.47
C SER A 104 -1.74 4.89 8.14
N THR A 105 -1.60 6.21 8.10
CA THR A 105 -1.33 6.93 6.85
C THR A 105 0.01 7.67 6.95
N ILE A 106 0.87 7.40 5.97
CA ILE A 106 2.10 8.14 5.73
C ILE A 106 1.74 9.29 4.79
N HIS A 107 2.05 10.52 5.21
CA HIS A 107 1.85 11.72 4.40
C HIS A 107 3.20 12.26 3.95
N THR A 108 3.40 12.42 2.65
CA THR A 108 4.59 13.03 2.04
C THR A 108 4.21 14.31 1.29
N ILE A 109 5.20 15.16 1.08
CA ILE A 109 5.11 16.32 0.19
C ILE A 109 6.34 16.28 -0.69
N ASP A 110 6.16 16.26 -2.01
CA ASP A 110 7.27 16.31 -2.96
C ASP A 110 7.82 17.74 -3.13
N ASP A 111 8.91 17.87 -3.89
CA ASP A 111 9.55 19.16 -4.17
C ASP A 111 8.64 20.14 -4.95
N THR A 112 7.56 19.65 -5.56
CA THR A 112 6.56 20.47 -6.26
C THR A 112 5.41 20.92 -5.36
N GLY A 113 5.38 20.45 -4.11
CA GLY A 113 4.33 20.71 -3.13
C GLY A 113 3.11 19.80 -3.28
N VAL A 114 3.17 18.78 -4.13
CA VAL A 114 2.13 17.77 -4.27
C VAL A 114 2.15 16.88 -3.04
N LYS A 115 0.97 16.72 -2.43
CA LYS A 115 0.78 15.85 -1.28
C LYS A 115 0.44 14.46 -1.75
N GLU A 116 1.17 13.48 -1.25
CA GLU A 116 0.85 12.07 -1.47
C GLU A 116 0.57 11.39 -0.14
N GLU A 117 -0.29 10.37 -0.19
CA GLU A 117 -0.70 9.60 0.98
C GLU A 117 -0.51 8.13 0.70
N MET A 118 0.10 7.42 1.66
CA MET A 118 0.27 5.97 1.62
C MET A 118 -0.45 5.38 2.83
N LEU A 119 -1.53 4.66 2.58
CA LEU A 119 -2.30 3.97 3.62
C LEU A 119 -1.67 2.61 3.89
N ILE A 120 -1.11 2.42 5.09
CA ILE A 120 -0.55 1.16 5.56
C ILE A 120 -1.70 0.16 5.74
N THR A 121 -1.73 -0.89 4.92
CA THR A 121 -2.70 -1.99 5.02
C THR A 121 -2.15 -3.17 5.80
N HIS A 122 -0.82 -3.36 5.78
CA HIS A 122 -0.15 -4.40 6.55
C HIS A 122 1.25 -3.97 6.98
N LEU A 123 1.63 -4.25 8.22
CA LEU A 123 3.00 -4.02 8.69
C LEU A 123 3.38 -5.02 9.78
N THR A 124 4.48 -5.73 9.52
CA THR A 124 5.15 -6.69 10.40
C THR A 124 6.66 -6.44 10.38
N GLU A 125 7.44 -7.29 11.04
CA GLU A 125 8.90 -7.21 10.97
C GLU A 125 9.43 -7.49 9.55
N ASP A 126 8.88 -8.47 8.84
CA ASP A 126 9.41 -8.89 7.53
C ASP A 126 8.64 -8.32 6.33
N GLU A 127 7.39 -7.88 6.52
CA GLU A 127 6.49 -7.46 5.43
C GLU A 127 5.84 -6.10 5.71
N PHE A 128 5.81 -5.26 4.68
CA PHE A 128 5.14 -3.95 4.68
C PHE A 128 4.26 -3.85 3.42
N ALA A 129 2.96 -3.62 3.59
CA ALA A 129 2.06 -3.34 2.49
C ALA A 129 1.32 -2.01 2.70
N PHE A 130 1.19 -1.25 1.62
CA PHE A 130 0.51 0.03 1.63
C PHE A 130 -0.22 0.30 0.31
N MET A 131 -1.31 1.05 0.39
CA MET A 131 -2.04 1.54 -0.76
C MET A 131 -1.67 2.99 -1.04
N THR A 132 -1.42 3.30 -2.31
CA THR A 132 -1.26 4.68 -2.81
C THR A 132 -2.17 4.92 -4.01
N SER A 133 -2.61 6.16 -4.20
CA SER A 133 -3.36 6.56 -5.39
C SER A 133 -2.39 6.89 -6.51
N LEU A 134 -2.66 6.35 -7.70
CA LEU A 134 -1.93 6.81 -8.89
C LEU A 134 -2.39 8.22 -9.26
N PRO A 135 -1.48 9.10 -9.74
CA PRO A 135 -1.87 10.41 -10.25
C PRO A 135 -2.93 10.23 -11.33
N ASN A 136 -3.95 11.10 -11.33
CA ASN A 136 -5.07 11.01 -12.26
C ASN A 136 -4.54 10.89 -13.70
N PRO A 137 -4.90 9.84 -14.45
CA PRO A 137 -4.44 9.69 -15.82
C PRO A 137 -4.98 10.84 -16.68
N ILE A 138 -4.19 11.26 -17.67
CA ILE A 138 -4.52 12.35 -18.60
C ILE A 138 -5.71 11.98 -19.52
N ASP A 139 -5.96 10.69 -19.73
CA ASP A 139 -7.06 10.16 -20.56
C ASP A 139 -8.16 9.54 -19.70
N ASP A 140 -9.39 10.02 -19.90
CA ASP A 140 -10.58 9.52 -19.23
C ASP A 140 -10.91 8.06 -19.53
N LYS A 141 -10.31 7.44 -20.55
CA LYS A 141 -10.42 6.00 -20.82
C LYS A 141 -9.42 5.16 -20.01
N ALA A 142 -8.31 5.76 -19.57
CA ALA A 142 -7.36 5.15 -18.63
C ALA A 142 -7.81 5.32 -17.16
N ASN A 143 -8.90 6.06 -16.91
CA ASN A 143 -9.53 6.30 -15.60
C ASN A 143 -9.98 5.06 -14.82
N ALA A 144 -9.85 3.86 -15.38
CA ALA A 144 -10.21 2.66 -14.65
C ALA A 144 -9.36 2.52 -13.38
N ILE A 145 -8.04 2.74 -13.48
CA ILE A 145 -7.09 2.49 -12.39
C ILE A 145 -7.11 3.67 -11.40
N LYS A 146 -7.19 3.36 -10.09
CA LYS A 146 -7.17 4.38 -9.05
C LYS A 146 -6.17 4.10 -7.93
N TYR A 147 -6.00 2.84 -7.56
CA TYR A 147 -5.16 2.48 -6.42
C TYR A 147 -4.16 1.41 -6.80
N THR A 148 -2.98 1.50 -6.19
CA THR A 148 -1.99 0.42 -6.22
C THR A 148 -1.71 0.02 -4.78
N GLU A 149 -1.89 -1.25 -4.46
CA GLU A 149 -1.36 -1.86 -3.24
C GLU A 149 0.05 -2.36 -3.54
N ILE A 150 1.03 -1.81 -2.85
CA ILE A 150 2.43 -2.20 -2.94
C ILE A 150 2.73 -3.09 -1.74
N THR A 151 3.33 -4.26 -1.98
CA THR A 151 3.84 -5.14 -0.94
C THR A 151 5.36 -5.20 -1.04
N CYS A 152 6.01 -5.00 0.10
CA CYS A 152 7.45 -4.95 0.26
C CYS A 152 7.94 -5.97 1.29
N LYS A 153 9.20 -6.38 1.15
CA LYS A 153 9.91 -7.21 2.13
C LYS A 153 11.03 -6.44 2.79
N ARG A 154 11.30 -6.72 4.06
CA ARG A 154 12.42 -6.10 4.77
C ARG A 154 13.74 -6.69 4.29
N VAL A 155 14.71 -5.82 3.99
CA VAL A 155 16.09 -6.21 3.72
C VAL A 155 16.85 -6.31 5.06
N LYS A 156 17.53 -7.44 5.28
CA LYS A 156 18.27 -7.74 6.53
C LYS A 156 19.72 -7.30 6.46
#